data_AF-A0A3D0XMD7-F1
#
_entry.id   AF-A0A3D0XMD7-F1
#
_cell.length_a   1.000
_cell.length_b   1.000
_cell.length_c   1.000
_cell.angle_alpha   90.00
_cell.angle_beta   90.00
_cell.angle_gamma   90.00
#
_symmetry.space_group_name_H-M   'P 1'
#
loop_
_entity.id
_entity.type
_entity.pdbx_description
1 polymer ?
#
loop_
_entity_poly.entity_id
_entity_poly.type
_entity_poly.pdbx_seq_one_letter_code
_entity_poly.pdbx_strand_id
1 'polypeptide(L)'
;GASPQSSIKNAGVPFELGLAEAQQTLMLNDLRSRVVLRTDGCLKTGRDIVMGALLGAEEFNFGTAALIAAGCAMFRVCHLNTCPVGVATQKDELRLKFRGKPENVVAFFDAVCEE
;
A
#
# COMPACT_ATOMS: atom_id res chain seq x y z
N GLY A 1 0.88 -5.33 10.33
CA GLY A 1 0.62 -4.99 11.75
C GLY A 1 1.64 -5.61 12.68
N ALA A 2 1.88 -6.92 12.55
CA ALA A 2 2.91 -7.67 13.25
C ALA A 2 3.52 -8.68 12.27
N SER A 3 4.84 -8.88 12.31
CA SER A 3 5.55 -9.89 11.50
C SER A 3 6.95 -10.06 12.09
N PRO A 4 7.58 -11.24 11.98
CA PRO A 4 9.00 -11.40 12.28
C PRO A 4 9.85 -10.41 11.46
N GLN A 5 10.89 -9.84 12.07
CA GLN A 5 11.79 -8.92 11.37
C GLN A 5 12.55 -9.60 10.24
N SER A 6 12.90 -10.88 10.40
CA SER A 6 13.54 -11.69 9.36
C SER A 6 12.71 -11.72 8.09
N SER A 7 11.40 -11.96 8.19
CA SER A 7 10.50 -11.94 7.03
C SER A 7 10.42 -10.55 6.39
N ILE A 8 10.28 -9.48 7.18
CA ILE A 8 10.21 -8.10 6.66
C ILE A 8 11.49 -7.72 5.89
N LYS A 9 12.65 -8.23 6.31
CA LYS A 9 13.95 -7.85 5.76
C LYS A 9 14.46 -8.78 4.66
N ASN A 10 14.07 -10.05 4.69
CA ASN A 10 14.74 -11.10 3.93
C ASN A 10 13.79 -11.96 3.07
N ALA A 11 12.48 -11.69 3.05
CA ALA A 11 11.53 -12.44 2.23
C ALA A 11 10.79 -11.51 1.26
N GLY A 12 10.64 -11.96 0.01
CA GLY A 12 10.01 -11.20 -1.08
C GLY A 12 11.03 -10.59 -2.05
N VAL A 13 10.50 -10.04 -3.14
CA VAL A 13 11.24 -9.34 -4.20
C VAL A 13 10.51 -8.03 -4.54
N PRO A 14 11.17 -7.06 -5.20
CA PRO A 14 10.50 -5.87 -5.71
C PRO A 14 9.31 -6.21 -6.62
N PHE A 15 8.22 -5.47 -6.50
CA PHE A 15 6.99 -5.75 -7.25
C PHE A 15 7.21 -5.63 -8.76
N GLU A 16 8.15 -4.78 -9.18
CA GLU A 16 8.47 -4.54 -10.59
C GLU A 16 8.90 -5.82 -11.31
N LEU A 17 9.65 -6.69 -10.62
CA LEU A 17 10.08 -7.98 -11.18
C LEU A 17 8.89 -8.92 -11.35
N GLY A 18 8.13 -9.13 -10.27
CA GLY A 18 7.00 -10.07 -10.27
C GLY A 18 5.85 -9.63 -11.19
N LEU A 19 5.57 -8.32 -11.23
CA LEU A 19 4.52 -7.75 -12.09
C LEU A 19 4.86 -7.92 -13.57
N ALA A 20 6.10 -7.58 -13.96
CA ALA A 20 6.55 -7.75 -15.33
C ALA A 20 6.55 -9.23 -15.75
N GLU A 21 6.99 -10.13 -14.87
CA GLU A 21 6.97 -11.57 -15.14
C GLU A 21 5.54 -12.11 -15.30
N ALA A 22 4.61 -11.67 -14.45
CA ALA A 22 3.20 -12.06 -14.55
C ALA A 22 2.58 -11.55 -15.86
N GLN A 23 2.81 -10.27 -16.19
CA GLN A 23 2.37 -9.66 -17.45
C GLN A 23 2.88 -10.45 -18.67
N GLN A 24 4.19 -10.71 -18.73
CA GLN A 24 4.83 -11.40 -19.85
C GLN A 24 4.32 -12.83 -19.98
N THR A 25 4.29 -13.58 -18.87
CA THR A 25 3.83 -14.97 -18.84
C THR A 25 2.38 -15.09 -19.27
N LEU A 26 1.48 -14.21 -18.77
CA LEU A 26 0.08 -14.24 -19.16
C LEU A 26 -0.13 -13.89 -20.64
N MET A 27 0.65 -12.96 -21.18
CA MET A 27 0.61 -12.59 -22.60
C MET A 27 1.08 -13.74 -23.48
N LEU A 28 2.20 -14.38 -23.13
CA LEU A 28 2.76 -15.52 -23.88
C LEU A 28 1.81 -16.72 -23.96
N ASN A 29 0.85 -16.83 -23.04
CA ASN A 29 -0.10 -17.93 -22.96
C ASN A 29 -1.52 -17.55 -23.41
N ASP A 30 -1.74 -16.35 -23.96
CA ASP A 30 -3.06 -15.83 -24.34
C ASP A 30 -4.09 -15.87 -23.18
N LEU A 31 -3.58 -15.63 -21.96
CA LEU A 31 -4.38 -15.60 -20.73
C LEU A 31 -4.56 -14.19 -20.19
N ARG A 32 -3.80 -13.20 -20.69
CA ARG A 32 -3.75 -11.85 -20.10
C ARG A 32 -5.10 -11.14 -20.08
N SER A 33 -5.93 -11.33 -21.09
CA SER A 33 -7.24 -10.71 -21.21
C SER A 33 -8.27 -11.24 -20.19
N ARG A 34 -7.95 -12.33 -19.48
CA ARG A 34 -8.89 -13.01 -18.57
C ARG A 34 -8.83 -12.51 -17.13
N VAL A 35 -7.83 -11.69 -16.80
CA VAL A 35 -7.55 -11.25 -15.43
C VAL A 35 -7.18 -9.78 -15.41
N VAL A 36 -7.45 -9.14 -14.27
CA VAL A 36 -6.94 -7.80 -13.95
C VAL A 36 -5.67 -7.96 -13.13
N LEU A 37 -4.58 -7.34 -13.56
CA LEU A 37 -3.35 -7.31 -12.78
C LEU A 37 -3.37 -6.14 -11.81
N ARG A 38 -3.31 -6.43 -10.51
CA ARG A 38 -3.25 -5.43 -9.44
C ARG A 38 -1.89 -5.47 -8.77
N THR A 39 -1.34 -4.31 -8.44
CA THR A 39 -0.07 -4.20 -7.71
C THR A 39 -0.17 -3.34 -6.46
N ASP A 40 0.70 -3.64 -5.50
CA ASP A 40 0.95 -2.87 -4.31
C ASP A 40 2.44 -3.00 -3.92
N GLY A 41 2.86 -2.26 -2.90
CA GLY A 41 4.26 -2.31 -2.44
C GLY A 41 4.87 -0.94 -2.32
N CYS A 42 4.47 -0.22 -1.26
CA CYS A 42 5.04 1.10 -0.94
C CYS A 42 4.83 2.17 -2.04
N LEU A 43 3.77 2.05 -2.85
CA LEU A 43 3.32 3.10 -3.78
C LEU A 43 2.93 4.36 -2.99
N LYS A 44 3.38 5.52 -3.44
CA LYS A 44 3.16 6.82 -2.78
C LYS A 44 2.81 7.97 -3.72
N THR A 45 3.20 7.88 -4.98
CA THR A 45 3.20 9.00 -5.94
C THR A 45 2.50 8.62 -7.25
N GLY A 46 2.11 9.62 -8.03
CA GLY A 46 1.58 9.42 -9.39
C GLY A 46 2.59 8.68 -10.27
N ARG A 47 3.89 9.02 -10.13
CA ARG A 47 4.97 8.28 -10.81
C ARG A 47 4.98 6.78 -10.51
N ASP A 48 4.74 6.37 -9.27
CA ASP A 48 4.72 4.94 -8.91
C ASP A 48 3.59 4.19 -9.62
N ILE A 49 2.43 4.85 -9.78
CA ILE A 49 1.29 4.34 -10.56
C ILE A 49 1.70 4.18 -12.02
N VAL A 50 2.25 5.21 -12.65
CA VAL A 50 2.67 5.18 -14.06
C VAL A 50 3.67 4.06 -14.31
N MET A 51 4.66 3.90 -13.42
CA MET A 51 5.64 2.81 -13.52
C MET A 51 4.97 1.43 -13.45
N GLY A 52 4.05 1.21 -12.51
CA GLY A 52 3.31 -0.05 -12.43
C GLY A 52 2.40 -0.29 -13.65
N ALA A 53 1.77 0.76 -14.18
CA ALA A 53 0.94 0.70 -15.39
C ALA A 53 1.76 0.25 -16.60
N LEU A 54 2.94 0.85 -16.79
CA LEU A 54 3.88 0.47 -17.87
C LEU A 54 4.36 -0.98 -17.76
N LEU A 55 4.40 -1.54 -16.55
CA LEU A 55 4.76 -2.93 -16.29
C LEU A 55 3.56 -3.90 -16.40
N GLY A 56 2.35 -3.39 -16.65
CA GLY A 56 1.16 -4.20 -16.95
C GLY A 56 0.09 -4.23 -15.85
N ALA A 57 0.25 -3.46 -14.77
CA ALA A 57 -0.82 -3.31 -13.78
C ALA A 57 -1.96 -2.42 -14.30
N GLU A 58 -3.18 -2.76 -13.87
CA GLU A 58 -4.41 -2.03 -14.15
C GLU A 58 -5.02 -1.42 -12.87
N GLU A 59 -4.66 -1.97 -11.71
CA GLU A 59 -5.13 -1.49 -10.41
C GLU A 59 -3.98 -1.34 -9.40
N PHE A 60 -4.09 -0.34 -8.52
CA PHE A 60 -3.03 0.08 -7.60
C PHE A 60 -3.58 0.22 -6.19
N ASN A 61 -3.00 -0.50 -5.24
CA ASN A 61 -3.40 -0.41 -3.83
C ASN A 61 -2.42 0.42 -3.01
N PHE A 62 -2.99 1.23 -2.11
CA PHE A 62 -2.24 2.05 -1.17
C PHE A 62 -2.60 1.64 0.26
N GLY A 63 -1.64 1.02 0.95
CA GLY A 63 -1.76 0.69 2.37
C GLY A 63 -1.16 1.78 3.25
N THR A 64 0.18 1.80 3.34
CA THR A 64 0.91 2.67 4.26
C THR A 64 0.70 4.16 3.97
N ALA A 65 0.70 4.59 2.71
CA ALA A 65 0.50 6.00 2.37
C ALA A 65 -0.90 6.49 2.76
N ALA A 66 -1.94 5.70 2.47
CA ALA A 66 -3.31 5.98 2.90
C ALA A 66 -3.43 5.99 4.44
N LEU A 67 -2.74 5.09 5.15
CA LEU A 67 -2.68 5.13 6.62
C LEU A 67 -2.00 6.38 7.15
N ILE A 68 -0.95 6.87 6.49
CA ILE A 68 -0.28 8.12 6.84
C ILE A 68 -1.21 9.31 6.62
N ALA A 69 -1.92 9.37 5.48
CA ALA A 69 -2.95 10.37 5.22
C ALA A 69 -4.07 10.34 6.29
N ALA A 70 -4.43 9.15 6.76
CA ALA A 70 -5.37 8.96 7.87
C ALA A 70 -4.79 9.31 9.27
N GLY A 71 -3.48 9.58 9.40
CA GLY A 71 -2.87 10.04 10.66
C GLY A 71 -1.81 9.12 11.26
N CYS A 72 -1.36 8.07 10.55
CA CYS A 72 -0.21 7.28 10.99
C CYS A 72 1.07 8.13 10.97
N ALA A 73 1.76 8.18 12.10
CA ALA A 73 3.05 8.88 12.23
C ALA A 73 4.27 7.92 12.27
N MET A 74 4.12 6.71 11.75
CA MET A 74 5.21 5.74 11.56
C MET A 74 6.02 5.34 12.82
N PHE A 75 5.38 5.30 14.00
CA PHE A 75 6.00 4.84 15.26
C PHE A 75 6.44 3.36 15.27
N ARG A 76 5.93 2.52 14.35
CA ARG A 76 6.26 1.08 14.23
C ARG A 76 5.99 0.21 15.46
N VAL A 77 5.14 0.67 16.37
CA VAL A 77 4.66 -0.08 17.55
C VAL A 77 3.31 -0.77 17.32
N CYS A 78 2.91 -0.97 16.06
CA CYS A 78 1.56 -1.45 15.71
C CYS A 78 1.21 -2.80 16.35
N HIS A 79 2.21 -3.67 16.56
CA HIS A 79 2.06 -5.00 17.17
C HIS A 79 1.95 -4.97 18.69
N LEU A 80 2.26 -3.83 19.33
CA LEU A 80 2.26 -3.68 20.79
C LEU A 80 0.92 -3.17 21.33
N ASN A 81 -0.06 -2.90 20.46
CA ASN A 81 -1.34 -2.30 20.82
C ASN A 81 -1.20 -0.94 21.55
N THR A 82 -0.13 -0.19 21.25
CA THR A 82 0.21 1.10 21.90
C THR A 82 0.34 2.25 20.90
N CYS A 83 -0.39 2.22 19.79
CA CYS A 83 -0.35 3.27 18.77
C CYS A 83 -0.66 4.66 19.38
N PRO A 84 0.27 5.63 19.39
CA PRO A 84 0.07 6.91 20.07
C PRO A 84 -1.02 7.79 19.46
N VAL A 85 -1.34 7.54 18.19
CA VAL A 85 -2.27 8.32 17.36
C VAL A 85 -3.59 7.59 17.09
N GLY A 86 -3.84 6.45 17.76
CA GLY A 86 -5.12 5.75 17.68
C GLY A 86 -5.39 4.98 16.38
N VAL A 87 -4.39 4.80 15.50
CA VAL A 87 -4.55 4.10 14.21
C VAL A 87 -4.53 2.56 14.38
N ALA A 88 -3.48 2.02 14.99
CA ALA A 88 -3.28 0.57 15.12
C ALA A 88 -3.34 0.14 16.60
N THR A 89 -4.50 0.30 17.22
CA THR A 89 -4.75 -0.08 18.62
C THR A 89 -6.23 -0.36 18.85
N GLN A 90 -6.50 -1.28 19.78
CA GLN A 90 -7.84 -1.59 20.27
C GLN A 90 -8.10 -0.99 21.67
N LYS A 91 -7.12 -0.31 22.28
CA LYS A 91 -7.29 0.34 23.59
C LYS A 91 -8.17 1.57 23.43
N ASP A 92 -9.24 1.67 24.19
CA ASP A 92 -10.21 2.75 24.05
C ASP A 92 -9.58 4.13 24.29
N GLU A 93 -8.73 4.29 25.32
CA GLU A 93 -8.08 5.59 25.58
C GLU A 93 -7.13 6.04 24.46
N LEU A 94 -6.60 5.10 23.66
CA LEU A 94 -5.75 5.40 22.52
C LEU A 94 -6.56 5.59 21.23
N ARG A 95 -7.65 4.85 21.02
CA ARG A 95 -8.58 5.05 19.90
C ARG A 95 -9.20 6.45 19.93
N LEU A 96 -9.48 6.97 21.14
CA LEU A 96 -9.93 8.35 21.34
C LEU A 96 -8.92 9.42 20.87
N LYS A 97 -7.67 9.04 20.56
CA LYS A 97 -6.64 9.94 20.00
C LYS A 97 -6.64 9.96 18.46
N PHE A 98 -7.42 9.12 17.79
CA PHE A 98 -7.53 9.16 16.34
C PHE A 98 -8.14 10.50 15.89
N ARG A 99 -7.48 11.16 14.93
CA ARG A 99 -7.89 12.46 14.37
C ARG A 99 -8.01 12.43 12.85
N GLY A 100 -7.80 11.27 12.23
CA GLY A 100 -7.97 11.09 10.80
C GLY A 100 -9.40 11.37 10.37
N LYS A 101 -9.55 11.96 9.19
CA LYS A 101 -10.86 12.18 8.58
C LYS A 101 -10.87 11.58 7.17
N PRO A 102 -12.03 11.13 6.66
CA PRO A 102 -12.14 10.63 5.29
C PRO A 102 -11.59 11.61 4.25
N GLU A 103 -11.78 12.92 4.45
CA GLU A 103 -11.32 13.97 3.54
C GLU A 103 -9.81 13.97 3.37
N ASN A 104 -9.04 13.59 4.40
CA ASN A 104 -7.58 13.50 4.28
C ASN A 104 -7.16 12.40 3.30
N VAL A 105 -7.89 11.27 3.29
CA VAL A 105 -7.60 10.14 2.41
C VAL A 105 -8.05 10.46 0.99
N VAL A 106 -9.22 11.10 0.84
CA VAL A 106 -9.70 11.59 -0.47
C VAL A 106 -8.69 12.57 -1.06
N ALA A 107 -8.29 13.59 -0.31
CA ALA A 107 -7.31 14.58 -0.77
C ALA A 107 -5.95 13.96 -1.13
N PHE A 108 -5.53 12.90 -0.43
CA PHE A 108 -4.34 12.14 -0.80
C PHE A 108 -4.49 11.48 -2.18
N PHE A 109 -5.60 10.79 -2.43
CA PHE A 109 -5.83 10.15 -3.73
C PHE A 109 -6.02 11.17 -4.86
N ASP A 110 -6.74 12.27 -4.61
CA ASP A 110 -6.89 13.35 -5.58
C ASP A 110 -5.51 13.92 -5.98
N ALA A 111 -4.62 14.15 -5.01
CA ALA A 111 -3.27 14.66 -5.28
C ALA A 111 -2.40 13.65 -6.05
N VAL A 112 -2.48 12.36 -5.71
CA VAL A 112 -1.75 11.29 -6.43
C VAL A 112 -2.27 11.12 -7.86
N CYS A 113 -3.55 11.36 -8.09
CA CYS A 113 -4.16 11.28 -9.42
C CYS A 113 -3.83 12.46 -10.33
N GLU A 114 -3.63 13.67 -9.76
CA GLU A 114 -3.31 14.90 -10.53
C GLU A 114 -1.82 15.01 -10.90
N GLU A 115 -0.92 14.37 -10.15
CA GLU A 115 0.54 14.35 -10.39
C GLU A 115 0.93 13.71 -11.73
#